data_AF-A0A2V6LXX6-F1
#
_entry.id   AF-A0A2V6LXX6-F1
#
_cell.length_a   1.000
_cell.length_b   1.000
_cell.length_c   1.000
_cell.angle_alpha   90.00
_cell.angle_beta   90.00
_cell.angle_gamma   90.00
#
_symmetry.space_group_name_H-M   'P 1'
#
loop_
_entity.id
_entity.type
_entity.pdbx_description
1 polymer ?
#
loop_
_entity_poly.entity_id
_entity_poly.type
_entity_poly.pdbx_seq_one_letter_code
_entity_poly.pdbx_strand_id
1 'polypeptide(L)'
;MKRPNLKVRPYKHSKTSPWVLDLRPFGQRRKWFKTRTAAEAERMRQLTALEMHGREAMGLPPHEISDFIKTRKRLAEYGKTIVDAGDFLIHHLEQVRRCKTTVSQLAAEVIAAKQKAGRSALYLIDLRKRLRRFCEDFGNQPIASVTVEQVDYWLGNLPLSPKSRTNFRANIHVLFSYATKRRMLDFNPVEQTTKPTLIDKPPEIFTVDELRALLQAANRVEPDTIPMLTIGAFAGLRDAEIKRADWSEVDLARGHIEIKAAK
;
A
#
# COMPACT_ATOMS: atom_id res chain seq x y z
N MET A 1 31.48 -38.16 12.82
CA MET A 1 32.24 -37.73 11.61
C MET A 1 33.70 -37.52 11.99
N LYS A 2 34.67 -38.08 11.25
CA LYS A 2 36.10 -37.79 11.47
C LYS A 2 36.35 -36.30 11.20
N ARG A 3 36.92 -35.57 12.17
CA ARG A 3 37.33 -34.16 11.98
C ARG A 3 38.26 -34.07 10.77
N PRO A 4 37.95 -33.28 9.73
CA PRO A 4 38.83 -33.15 8.58
C PRO A 4 40.16 -32.53 9.04
N ASN A 5 41.27 -33.21 8.74
CA ASN A 5 42.58 -32.82 9.25
C ASN A 5 43.16 -31.65 8.44
N LEU A 6 42.83 -30.42 8.84
CA LEU A 6 43.36 -29.21 8.20
C LEU A 6 44.84 -29.04 8.57
N LYS A 7 45.74 -29.24 7.61
CA LYS A 7 47.19 -29.08 7.80
C LYS A 7 47.76 -28.06 6.82
N VAL A 8 48.57 -27.14 7.33
CA VAL A 8 49.46 -26.30 6.53
C VAL A 8 50.60 -27.18 6.02
N ARG A 9 50.91 -27.12 4.72
CA ARG A 9 52.00 -27.88 4.12
C ARG A 9 52.97 -26.95 3.39
N PRO A 10 54.27 -27.28 3.36
CA PRO A 10 55.21 -26.61 2.48
C PRO A 10 54.94 -27.01 1.03
N TYR A 11 55.13 -26.08 0.10
CA TYR A 11 55.02 -26.29 -1.33
C TYR A 11 56.27 -25.85 -2.05
N LYS A 12 56.88 -26.80 -2.74
CA LYS A 12 58.22 -26.66 -3.30
C LYS A 12 58.25 -25.96 -4.66
N HIS A 13 57.10 -25.75 -5.30
CA HIS A 13 57.03 -25.19 -6.67
C HIS A 13 56.65 -23.70 -6.73
N SER A 14 56.52 -23.01 -5.60
CA SER A 14 56.30 -21.56 -5.57
C SER A 14 57.32 -20.89 -4.65
N LYS A 15 58.16 -20.02 -5.23
CA LYS A 15 59.13 -19.20 -4.47
C LYS A 15 58.46 -18.05 -3.71
N THR A 16 57.30 -17.58 -4.17
CA THR A 16 56.60 -16.42 -3.60
C THR A 16 55.56 -16.82 -2.55
N SER A 17 54.98 -18.02 -2.65
CA SER A 17 53.99 -18.53 -1.70
C SER A 17 54.28 -20.01 -1.35
N PRO A 18 55.29 -20.26 -0.50
CA PRO A 18 55.76 -21.61 -0.21
C PRO A 18 54.87 -22.38 0.79
N TRP A 19 53.77 -21.80 1.27
CA TRP A 19 52.87 -22.45 2.22
C TRP A 19 51.46 -22.63 1.63
N VAL A 20 50.92 -23.84 1.70
CA VAL A 20 49.60 -24.19 1.15
C VAL A 20 48.67 -24.73 2.22
N LEU A 21 47.41 -24.30 2.15
CA LEU A 21 46.30 -24.82 2.95
C LEU A 21 45.27 -25.48 2.03
N ASP A 22 45.04 -26.78 2.24
CA ASP A 22 44.08 -27.56 1.43
C ASP A 22 42.67 -27.48 2.02
N LEU A 23 41.85 -26.59 1.45
CA LEU A 23 40.45 -26.37 1.86
C LEU A 23 39.43 -27.15 1.01
N ARG A 24 39.89 -28.02 0.10
CA ARG A 24 38.99 -28.80 -0.78
C ARG A 24 38.02 -29.72 -0.03
N PRO A 25 38.38 -30.34 1.11
CA PRO A 25 37.42 -31.09 1.93
C PRO A 25 36.22 -30.26 2.43
N PHE A 26 36.34 -28.94 2.39
CA PHE A 26 35.30 -27.98 2.79
C PHE A 26 34.64 -27.28 1.59
N GLY A 27 34.80 -27.83 0.38
CA GLY A 27 34.24 -27.25 -0.84
C GLY A 27 34.91 -25.98 -1.34
N GLN A 28 36.04 -25.57 -0.73
CA GLN A 28 36.79 -24.37 -1.10
C GLN A 28 38.08 -24.69 -1.87
N ARG A 29 38.63 -23.70 -2.58
CA ARG A 29 39.91 -23.83 -3.31
C ARG A 29 41.10 -23.83 -2.35
N ARG A 30 42.23 -24.42 -2.79
CA ARG A 30 43.50 -24.33 -2.07
C ARG A 30 43.95 -22.87 -1.96
N LYS A 31 44.42 -22.46 -0.78
CA LYS A 31 44.97 -21.12 -0.55
C LYS A 31 46.48 -21.18 -0.35
N TRP A 32 47.16 -20.16 -0.86
CA TRP A 32 48.61 -20.04 -0.92
C TRP A 32 49.06 -18.83 -0.11
N PHE A 33 50.10 -19.00 0.71
CA PHE A 33 50.58 -17.97 1.62
C PHE A 33 52.09 -17.78 1.51
N LYS A 34 52.53 -16.52 1.66
CA LYS A 34 53.95 -16.14 1.68
C LYS A 34 54.66 -16.63 2.94
N THR A 35 53.99 -16.60 4.09
CA THR A 35 54.55 -16.98 5.39
C THR A 35 53.78 -18.12 6.05
N ARG A 36 54.47 -18.90 6.87
CA ARG A 36 53.87 -19.98 7.66
C ARG A 36 52.83 -19.44 8.65
N THR A 37 53.14 -18.32 9.29
CA THR A 37 52.28 -17.66 10.27
C THR A 37 50.95 -17.21 9.66
N ALA A 38 50.95 -16.67 8.44
CA ALA A 38 49.73 -16.30 7.73
C ALA A 38 48.87 -17.54 7.37
N ALA A 39 49.52 -18.64 6.95
CA ALA A 39 48.83 -19.89 6.66
C ALA A 39 48.22 -20.52 7.94
N GLU A 40 48.93 -20.45 9.07
CA GLU A 40 48.47 -20.94 10.37
C GLU A 40 47.33 -20.07 10.92
N ALA A 41 47.38 -18.75 10.75
CA ALA A 41 46.30 -17.84 11.13
C ALA A 41 45.01 -18.10 10.33
N GLU A 42 45.10 -18.31 9.01
CA GLU A 42 43.93 -18.70 8.21
C GLU A 42 43.41 -20.08 8.63
N ARG A 43 44.30 -21.05 8.90
CA ARG A 43 43.91 -22.36 9.44
C ARG A 43 43.12 -22.22 10.73
N MET A 44 43.58 -21.38 11.66
CA MET A 44 42.86 -21.12 12.92
C MET A 44 41.50 -20.48 12.66
N ARG A 45 41.40 -19.47 11.77
CA ARG A 45 40.11 -18.87 11.39
C ARG A 45 39.12 -19.88 10.83
N GLN A 46 39.58 -20.76 9.93
CA GLN A 46 38.73 -21.81 9.35
C GLN A 46 38.27 -22.81 10.42
N LEU A 47 39.16 -23.21 11.34
CA LEU A 47 38.81 -24.09 12.47
C LEU A 47 37.81 -23.42 13.41
N THR A 48 37.99 -22.15 13.77
CA THR A 48 37.05 -21.41 14.62
C THR A 48 35.69 -21.24 13.94
N ALA A 49 35.65 -20.91 12.64
CA ALA A 49 34.39 -20.83 11.89
C ALA A 49 33.68 -22.20 11.82
N LEU A 50 34.43 -23.29 11.62
CA LEU A 50 33.92 -24.66 11.67
C LEU A 50 33.39 -25.05 13.04
N GLU A 51 34.04 -24.62 14.11
CA GLU A 51 33.57 -24.85 15.49
C GLU A 51 32.31 -24.05 15.79
N MET A 52 32.20 -22.79 15.35
CA MET A 52 30.99 -21.98 15.54
C MET A 52 29.80 -22.55 14.74
N HIS A 53 29.96 -22.75 13.43
CA HIS A 53 28.91 -23.34 12.60
C HIS A 53 28.61 -24.79 13.00
N GLY A 54 29.62 -25.53 13.45
CA GLY A 54 29.46 -26.89 13.97
C GLY A 54 28.70 -26.92 15.29
N ARG A 55 28.90 -25.93 16.17
CA ARG A 55 28.16 -25.80 17.44
C ARG A 55 26.70 -25.43 17.21
N GLU A 56 26.43 -24.50 16.28
CA GLU A 56 25.07 -24.18 15.84
C GLU A 56 24.39 -25.39 15.19
N ALA A 57 25.09 -26.11 14.30
CA ALA A 57 24.57 -27.32 13.67
C ALA A 57 24.37 -28.50 14.66
N MET A 58 25.19 -28.61 15.70
CA MET A 58 25.01 -29.61 16.77
C MET A 58 23.87 -29.25 17.73
N GLY A 59 23.43 -27.99 17.78
CA GLY A 59 22.27 -27.56 18.54
C GLY A 59 20.93 -27.85 17.85
N LEU A 60 20.94 -28.19 16.56
CA LEU A 60 19.73 -28.51 15.82
C LEU A 60 19.26 -29.95 16.13
N PRO A 61 17.96 -30.16 16.39
CA PRO A 61 17.39 -31.49 16.52
C PRO A 61 17.69 -32.37 15.28
N PRO A 62 17.83 -33.70 15.43
CA PRO A 62 18.10 -34.60 14.31
C PRO A 62 17.10 -34.52 13.15
N HIS A 63 15.83 -34.17 13.42
CA HIS A 63 14.81 -34.01 12.40
C HIS A 63 15.05 -32.76 11.53
N GLU A 64 15.46 -31.63 12.12
CA GLU A 64 15.76 -30.40 11.36
C GLU A 64 16.98 -30.57 10.46
N ILE A 65 18.00 -31.31 10.92
CA ILE A 65 19.16 -31.66 10.09
C ILE A 65 18.72 -32.52 8.89
N SER A 66 17.83 -33.48 9.11
CA SER A 66 17.25 -34.33 8.06
C SER A 66 16.47 -33.50 7.03
N ASP A 67 15.63 -32.57 7.50
CA ASP A 67 14.81 -31.70 6.67
C ASP A 67 15.67 -30.71 5.86
N PHE A 68 16.73 -30.16 6.47
CA PHE A 68 17.72 -29.35 5.77
C PHE A 68 18.37 -30.13 4.62
N ILE A 69 18.84 -31.37 4.87
CA ILE A 69 19.49 -32.19 3.85
C ILE A 69 18.52 -32.52 2.71
N LYS A 70 17.28 -32.93 3.03
CA LYS A 70 16.24 -33.23 2.04
C LYS A 70 15.90 -31.99 1.20
N THR A 71 15.66 -30.86 1.85
CA THR A 71 15.26 -29.61 1.19
C THR A 71 16.38 -29.07 0.29
N ARG A 72 17.63 -29.09 0.77
CA ARG A 72 18.79 -28.69 -0.04
C ARG A 72 18.94 -29.55 -1.30
N LYS A 73 18.76 -30.87 -1.20
CA LYS A 73 18.82 -31.77 -2.37
C LYS A 73 17.74 -31.44 -3.38
N ARG A 74 16.49 -31.29 -2.93
CA ARG A 74 15.35 -30.95 -3.80
C ARG A 74 15.53 -29.61 -4.50
N LEU A 75 16.00 -28.59 -3.79
CA LEU A 75 16.20 -27.25 -4.38
C LEU A 75 17.38 -27.20 -5.36
N ALA A 76 18.42 -28.02 -5.12
CA ALA A 76 19.58 -28.12 -6.02
C ALA A 76 19.20 -28.64 -7.41
N GLU A 77 18.17 -29.48 -7.55
CA GLU A 77 17.62 -29.93 -8.85
C GLU A 77 17.14 -28.75 -9.71
N TYR A 78 16.75 -27.65 -9.08
CA TYR A 78 16.27 -26.42 -9.73
C TYR A 78 17.31 -25.28 -9.67
N GLY A 79 18.55 -25.57 -9.24
CA GLY A 79 19.59 -24.55 -9.07
C GLY A 79 19.27 -23.49 -8.01
N LYS A 80 18.38 -23.80 -7.06
CA LYS A 80 17.96 -22.88 -5.98
C LYS A 80 18.57 -23.26 -4.64
N THR A 81 18.67 -22.26 -3.77
CA THR A 81 19.20 -22.38 -2.42
C THR A 81 18.07 -22.37 -1.38
N ILE A 82 18.37 -22.79 -0.15
CA ILE A 82 17.43 -22.69 0.97
C ILE A 82 17.07 -21.24 1.26
N VAL A 83 17.97 -20.29 0.97
CA VAL A 83 17.69 -18.85 1.09
C VAL A 83 16.62 -18.44 0.09
N ASP A 84 16.73 -18.85 -1.19
CA ASP A 84 15.71 -18.56 -2.21
C ASP A 84 14.32 -19.09 -1.80
N ALA A 85 14.28 -20.30 -1.23
CA ALA A 85 13.03 -20.89 -0.73
C ALA A 85 12.50 -20.15 0.51
N GLY A 86 13.39 -19.71 1.41
CA GLY A 86 13.06 -18.91 2.58
C GLY A 86 12.48 -17.57 2.19
N ASP A 87 13.14 -16.84 1.29
CA ASP A 87 12.68 -15.54 0.79
C ASP A 87 11.32 -15.66 0.09
N PHE A 88 11.15 -16.69 -0.76
CA PHE A 88 9.86 -16.96 -1.39
C PHE A 88 8.76 -17.25 -0.36
N LEU A 89 9.04 -18.12 0.62
CA LEU A 89 8.05 -18.49 1.62
C LEU A 89 7.73 -17.32 2.55
N ILE A 90 8.72 -16.53 2.97
CA ILE A 90 8.50 -15.31 3.78
C ILE A 90 7.66 -14.32 2.98
N HIS A 91 7.98 -14.08 1.71
CA HIS A 91 7.19 -13.22 0.84
C HIS A 91 5.75 -13.73 0.73
N HIS A 92 5.56 -15.02 0.47
CA HIS A 92 4.25 -15.65 0.42
C HIS A 92 3.49 -15.54 1.75
N LEU A 93 4.15 -15.77 2.89
CA LEU A 93 3.55 -15.66 4.22
C LEU A 93 3.19 -14.21 4.58
N GLU A 94 3.98 -13.23 4.17
CA GLU A 94 3.63 -11.81 4.31
C GLU A 94 2.43 -11.43 3.46
N GLN A 95 2.35 -11.95 2.24
CA GLN A 95 1.17 -11.81 1.38
C GLN A 95 -0.05 -12.45 2.06
N VAL A 96 0.04 -13.71 2.49
CA VAL A 96 -1.04 -14.43 3.18
C VAL A 96 -1.45 -13.76 4.50
N ARG A 97 -0.50 -13.23 5.28
CA ARG A 97 -0.78 -12.48 6.52
C ARG A 97 -1.59 -11.22 6.23
N ARG A 98 -1.34 -10.55 5.10
CA ARG A 98 -2.09 -9.38 4.64
C ARG A 98 -3.41 -9.75 3.95
N CYS A 99 -3.52 -10.95 3.38
CA CYS A 99 -4.75 -11.49 2.82
C CYS A 99 -5.86 -11.70 3.87
N LYS A 100 -5.57 -11.68 5.17
CA LYS A 100 -6.60 -11.78 6.23
C LYS A 100 -7.21 -10.44 6.65
N THR A 101 -6.65 -9.30 6.22
CA THR A 101 -7.21 -8.00 6.56
C THR A 101 -8.59 -7.86 5.94
N THR A 102 -9.60 -7.60 6.78
CA THR A 102 -10.97 -7.46 6.29
C THR A 102 -11.17 -6.09 5.65
N VAL A 103 -12.20 -5.99 4.79
CA VAL A 103 -12.60 -4.73 4.16
C VAL A 103 -12.84 -3.64 5.21
N SER A 104 -13.51 -3.96 6.32
CA SER A 104 -13.76 -3.01 7.41
C SER A 104 -12.49 -2.51 8.09
N GLN A 105 -11.53 -3.40 8.36
CA GLN A 105 -10.25 -3.03 8.96
C GLN A 105 -9.47 -2.09 8.04
N LEU A 106 -9.40 -2.44 6.75
CA LEU A 106 -8.70 -1.61 5.76
C LEU A 106 -9.39 -0.26 5.56
N ALA A 107 -10.72 -0.21 5.55
CA ALA A 107 -11.47 1.04 5.44
C ALA A 107 -11.15 1.99 6.59
N ALA A 108 -11.13 1.49 7.83
CA ALA A 108 -10.74 2.27 9.01
C ALA A 108 -9.30 2.80 8.88
N GLU A 109 -8.37 1.96 8.41
CA GLU A 109 -6.98 2.35 8.19
C GLU A 109 -6.85 3.45 7.12
N VAL A 110 -7.57 3.32 6.00
CA VAL A 110 -7.59 4.32 4.91
C VAL A 110 -8.09 5.67 5.43
N ILE A 111 -9.18 5.66 6.20
CA ILE A 111 -9.75 6.89 6.77
C ILE A 111 -8.75 7.56 7.70
N ALA A 112 -8.11 6.80 8.60
CA ALA A 112 -7.09 7.32 9.51
C ALA A 112 -5.88 7.88 8.75
N ALA A 113 -5.43 7.19 7.70
CA ALA A 113 -4.32 7.65 6.86
C ALA A 113 -4.65 8.95 6.12
N LYS A 114 -5.87 9.08 5.56
CA LYS A 114 -6.31 10.31 4.88
C LYS A 114 -6.48 11.49 5.84
N GLN A 115 -6.93 11.22 7.08
CA GLN A 115 -7.01 12.23 8.12
C GLN A 115 -5.63 12.73 8.54
N LYS A 116 -4.67 11.82 8.77
CA LYS A 116 -3.28 12.19 9.06
C LYS A 116 -2.61 12.99 7.93
N ALA A 117 -3.03 12.75 6.69
CA ALA A 117 -2.57 13.49 5.51
C ALA A 117 -3.25 14.87 5.32
N GLY A 118 -4.04 15.35 6.29
CA GLY A 118 -4.62 16.70 6.25
C GLY A 118 -5.73 16.90 5.20
N ARG A 119 -6.46 15.83 4.83
CA ARG A 119 -7.60 15.96 3.90
C ARG A 119 -8.78 16.67 4.56
N SER A 120 -9.57 17.40 3.76
CA SER A 120 -10.70 18.18 4.26
C SER A 120 -11.72 17.33 5.00
N ALA A 121 -12.37 17.92 6.01
CA ALA A 121 -13.39 17.23 6.81
C ALA A 121 -14.56 16.73 5.93
N LEU A 122 -15.01 17.55 4.97
CA LEU A 122 -16.05 17.19 4.02
C LEU A 122 -15.68 15.94 3.19
N TYR A 123 -14.44 15.88 2.70
CA TYR A 123 -13.95 14.70 1.98
C TYR A 123 -13.94 13.44 2.87
N LEU A 124 -13.48 13.57 4.12
CA LEU A 124 -13.45 12.44 5.05
C LEU A 124 -14.86 11.96 5.42
N ILE A 125 -15.84 12.87 5.53
CA ILE A 125 -17.25 12.53 5.77
C ILE A 125 -17.81 11.73 4.59
N ASP A 126 -17.62 12.20 3.35
CA ASP A 126 -18.10 11.45 2.16
C ASP A 126 -17.40 10.08 2.03
N LEU A 127 -16.07 10.03 2.26
CA LEU A 127 -15.31 8.79 2.24
C LEU A 127 -15.83 7.80 3.30
N ARG A 128 -16.01 8.25 4.55
CA ARG A 128 -16.57 7.43 5.64
C ARG A 128 -17.96 6.91 5.30
N LYS A 129 -18.84 7.77 4.79
CA LYS A 129 -20.22 7.40 4.45
C LYS A 129 -20.25 6.30 3.40
N ARG A 130 -19.47 6.43 2.33
CA ARG A 130 -19.48 5.46 1.23
C ARG A 130 -18.79 4.15 1.60
N LEU A 131 -17.65 4.23 2.29
CA LEU A 131 -16.97 3.01 2.75
C LEU A 131 -17.79 2.26 3.79
N ARG A 132 -18.49 2.95 4.70
CA ARG A 132 -19.41 2.29 5.65
C ARG A 132 -20.47 1.47 4.92
N ARG A 133 -21.13 2.06 3.92
CA ARG A 133 -22.15 1.36 3.13
C ARG A 133 -21.56 0.15 2.39
N PHE A 134 -20.35 0.25 1.87
CA PHE A 134 -19.67 -0.90 1.25
C PHE A 134 -19.31 -1.98 2.29
N CYS A 135 -18.90 -1.59 3.49
CA CYS A 135 -18.60 -2.51 4.59
C CYS A 135 -19.84 -3.23 5.14
N GLU A 136 -21.05 -2.73 4.93
CA GLU A 136 -22.28 -3.45 5.32
C GLU A 136 -22.40 -4.79 4.58
N ASP A 137 -21.97 -4.84 3.31
CA ASP A 137 -22.06 -6.05 2.48
C ASP A 137 -20.75 -6.86 2.46
N PHE A 138 -19.58 -6.19 2.48
CA PHE A 138 -18.27 -6.83 2.33
C PHE A 138 -17.37 -6.78 3.58
N GLY A 139 -17.81 -6.14 4.66
CA GLY A 139 -16.94 -5.71 5.76
C GLY A 139 -16.15 -6.82 6.47
N ASN A 140 -16.73 -8.03 6.56
CA ASN A 140 -16.10 -9.19 7.20
C ASN A 140 -15.26 -10.02 6.25
N GLN A 141 -15.38 -9.78 4.94
CA GLN A 141 -14.61 -10.50 3.95
C GLN A 141 -13.18 -9.97 3.91
N PRO A 142 -12.18 -10.84 3.69
CA PRO A 142 -10.83 -10.38 3.43
C PRO A 142 -10.78 -9.54 2.14
N ILE A 143 -9.99 -8.45 2.13
CA ILE A 143 -9.92 -7.56 0.96
C ILE A 143 -9.46 -8.28 -0.31
N ALA A 144 -8.62 -9.31 -0.15
CA ALA A 144 -8.09 -10.13 -1.24
C ALA A 144 -9.10 -11.09 -1.86
N SER A 145 -10.23 -11.38 -1.19
CA SER A 145 -11.26 -12.26 -1.74
C SER A 145 -12.34 -11.51 -2.53
N VAL A 146 -12.35 -10.17 -2.48
CA VAL A 146 -13.38 -9.38 -3.17
C VAL A 146 -13.06 -9.31 -4.66
N THR A 147 -13.93 -9.86 -5.50
CA THR A 147 -13.71 -9.98 -6.94
C THR A 147 -14.25 -8.79 -7.73
N VAL A 148 -13.86 -8.67 -9.00
CA VAL A 148 -14.35 -7.64 -9.92
C VAL A 148 -15.86 -7.75 -10.10
N GLU A 149 -16.37 -8.97 -10.29
CA GLU A 149 -17.78 -9.27 -10.53
C GLU A 149 -18.63 -8.89 -9.33
N GLN A 150 -18.15 -9.15 -8.11
CA GLN A 150 -18.85 -8.76 -6.88
C GLN A 150 -18.97 -7.25 -6.75
N VAL A 151 -17.89 -6.51 -7.04
CA VAL A 151 -17.89 -5.04 -6.97
C VAL A 151 -18.77 -4.46 -8.08
N ASP A 152 -18.70 -5.00 -9.30
CA ASP A 152 -19.50 -4.54 -10.44
C ASP A 152 -21.00 -4.76 -10.18
N TYR A 153 -21.37 -5.97 -9.74
CA TYR A 153 -22.74 -6.31 -9.35
C TYR A 153 -23.25 -5.40 -8.24
N TRP A 154 -22.43 -5.16 -7.20
CA TRP A 154 -22.81 -4.28 -6.11
C TRP A 154 -23.04 -2.84 -6.57
N LEU A 155 -22.12 -2.28 -7.37
CA LEU A 155 -22.25 -0.93 -7.92
C LEU A 155 -23.46 -0.79 -8.86
N GLY A 156 -23.75 -1.82 -9.65
CA GLY A 156 -24.87 -1.87 -10.59
C GLY A 156 -26.23 -1.87 -9.90
N ASN A 157 -26.35 -2.57 -8.77
CA ASN A 157 -27.60 -2.76 -8.03
C ASN A 157 -27.89 -1.69 -6.97
N LEU A 158 -27.02 -0.68 -6.80
CA LEU A 158 -27.33 0.44 -5.92
C LEU A 158 -28.52 1.25 -6.48
N PRO A 159 -29.59 1.47 -5.69
CA PRO A 159 -30.77 2.24 -6.11
C PRO A 159 -30.47 3.75 -6.08
N LEU A 160 -29.49 4.18 -6.87
CA LEU A 160 -28.92 5.53 -6.87
C LEU A 160 -28.75 6.05 -8.30
N SER A 161 -28.67 7.38 -8.43
CA SER A 161 -28.36 8.01 -9.71
C SER A 161 -26.99 7.56 -10.27
N PRO A 162 -26.78 7.58 -11.59
CA PRO A 162 -25.48 7.25 -12.20
C PRO A 162 -24.32 8.07 -11.62
N LYS A 163 -24.55 9.35 -11.29
CA LYS A 163 -23.58 10.22 -10.63
C LYS A 163 -23.22 9.73 -9.24
N SER A 164 -24.22 9.37 -8.43
CA SER A 164 -24.00 8.81 -7.10
C SER A 164 -23.25 7.48 -7.15
N ARG A 165 -23.58 6.58 -8.09
CA ARG A 165 -22.84 5.33 -8.33
C ARG A 165 -21.39 5.60 -8.73
N THR A 166 -21.13 6.61 -9.55
CA THR A 166 -19.77 7.04 -9.90
C THR A 166 -18.99 7.50 -8.68
N ASN A 167 -19.61 8.28 -7.78
CA ASN A 167 -18.98 8.70 -6.53
C ASN A 167 -18.68 7.52 -5.59
N PHE A 168 -19.58 6.53 -5.51
CA PHE A 168 -19.32 5.26 -4.81
C PHE A 168 -18.11 4.54 -5.40
N ARG A 169 -18.11 4.34 -6.72
CA ARG A 169 -16.99 3.72 -7.43
C ARG A 169 -15.67 4.44 -7.16
N ALA A 170 -15.66 5.78 -7.17
CA ALA A 170 -14.45 6.57 -6.90
C ALA A 170 -13.91 6.34 -5.47
N ASN A 171 -14.78 6.33 -4.45
CA ASN A 171 -14.34 6.11 -3.07
C ASN A 171 -13.92 4.66 -2.81
N ILE A 172 -14.59 3.69 -3.43
CA ILE A 172 -14.19 2.27 -3.33
C ILE A 172 -12.87 2.05 -4.07
N HIS A 173 -12.65 2.71 -5.20
CA HIS A 173 -11.35 2.72 -5.87
C HIS A 173 -10.24 3.22 -4.94
N VAL A 174 -10.49 4.25 -4.11
CA VAL A 174 -9.49 4.72 -3.12
C VAL A 174 -9.12 3.63 -2.12
N LEU A 175 -10.10 2.84 -1.64
CA LEU A 175 -9.86 1.72 -0.73
C LEU A 175 -8.96 0.65 -1.37
N PHE A 176 -9.34 0.18 -2.56
CA PHE A 176 -8.58 -0.87 -3.26
C PHE A 176 -7.22 -0.39 -3.76
N SER A 177 -7.12 0.85 -4.23
CA SER A 177 -5.82 1.48 -4.55
C SER A 177 -4.88 1.53 -3.35
N TYR A 178 -5.42 1.75 -2.14
CA TYR A 178 -4.63 1.73 -0.93
C TYR A 178 -4.10 0.33 -0.61
N ALA A 179 -4.93 -0.71 -0.80
CA ALA A 179 -4.49 -2.11 -0.72
C ALA A 179 -3.40 -2.46 -1.75
N THR A 180 -3.59 -2.07 -3.01
CA THR A 180 -2.59 -2.30 -4.08
C THR A 180 -1.26 -1.61 -3.76
N LYS A 181 -1.29 -0.36 -3.29
CA LYS A 181 -0.06 0.36 -2.86
C LYS A 181 0.68 -0.33 -1.72
N ARG A 182 -0.02 -1.06 -0.86
CA ARG A 182 0.56 -1.86 0.23
C ARG A 182 0.89 -3.29 -0.17
N ARG A 183 0.82 -3.60 -1.47
CA ARG A 183 1.04 -4.94 -2.04
C ARG A 183 0.17 -6.00 -1.36
N MET A 184 -1.08 -5.65 -1.03
CA MET A 184 -2.09 -6.59 -0.53
C MET A 184 -2.90 -7.22 -1.67
N LEU A 185 -2.88 -6.57 -2.83
CA LEU A 185 -3.53 -6.96 -4.07
C LEU A 185 -2.56 -6.66 -5.21
N ASP A 186 -2.56 -7.50 -6.24
CA ASP A 186 -1.77 -7.27 -7.44
C ASP A 186 -2.36 -6.14 -8.31
N PHE A 187 -3.69 -6.04 -8.33
CA PHE A 187 -4.42 -5.01 -9.07
C PHE A 187 -5.65 -4.54 -8.30
N ASN A 188 -6.21 -3.42 -8.73
CA ASN A 188 -7.42 -2.85 -8.14
C ASN A 188 -8.67 -3.37 -8.90
N PRO A 189 -9.54 -4.20 -8.28
CA PRO A 189 -10.69 -4.78 -8.97
C PRO A 189 -11.66 -3.73 -9.50
N VAL A 190 -11.72 -2.55 -8.86
CA VAL A 190 -12.58 -1.44 -9.27
C VAL A 190 -12.17 -0.89 -10.64
N GLU A 191 -10.93 -1.06 -11.09
CA GLU A 191 -10.50 -0.57 -12.40
C GLU A 191 -11.18 -1.32 -13.56
N GLN A 192 -11.55 -2.58 -13.33
CA GLN A 192 -12.18 -3.46 -14.31
C GLN A 192 -13.71 -3.46 -14.24
N THR A 193 -14.31 -2.67 -13.34
CA THR A 193 -15.78 -2.54 -13.26
C THR A 193 -16.32 -1.55 -14.28
N THR A 194 -17.56 -1.80 -14.69
CA THR A 194 -18.35 -0.99 -15.59
C THR A 194 -18.49 0.43 -15.02
N LYS A 195 -18.15 1.43 -15.84
CA LYS A 195 -18.33 2.84 -15.46
C LYS A 195 -19.78 3.24 -15.73
N PRO A 196 -20.50 3.82 -14.75
CA PRO A 196 -21.84 4.33 -15.01
C PRO A 196 -21.82 5.40 -16.10
N THR A 197 -22.67 5.25 -17.12
CA THR A 197 -22.87 6.29 -18.13
C THR A 197 -23.52 7.50 -17.49
N LEU A 198 -22.83 8.64 -17.52
CA LEU A 198 -23.36 9.92 -17.06
C LEU A 198 -24.05 10.60 -18.23
N ILE A 199 -25.36 10.79 -18.12
CA ILE A 199 -26.08 11.71 -18.99
C ILE A 199 -25.82 13.09 -18.40
N ASP A 200 -24.99 13.87 -19.07
CA ASP A 200 -24.75 15.25 -18.69
C ASP A 200 -25.98 16.07 -19.08
N LYS A 201 -26.70 16.57 -18.08
CA LYS A 201 -27.76 17.56 -18.31
C LYS A 201 -27.17 18.90 -17.93
N PRO A 202 -27.12 19.87 -18.86
CA PRO A 202 -26.67 21.20 -18.49
C PRO A 202 -27.55 21.72 -17.34
N PRO A 203 -26.95 22.41 -16.35
CA PRO A 203 -27.75 23.07 -15.33
C PRO A 203 -28.72 24.03 -16.00
N GLU A 204 -29.95 24.06 -15.50
CA GLU A 204 -30.95 25.02 -15.96
C GLU A 204 -30.50 26.45 -15.62
N ILE A 205 -30.66 27.37 -16.56
CA ILE A 205 -30.26 28.76 -16.41
C ILE A 205 -31.52 29.57 -16.18
N PHE A 206 -31.60 30.23 -15.02
CA PHE A 206 -32.71 31.12 -14.71
C PHE A 206 -32.74 32.33 -15.64
N THR A 207 -33.91 32.63 -16.18
CA THR A 207 -34.20 33.90 -16.85
C THR A 207 -34.28 35.04 -15.83
N VAL A 208 -34.25 36.28 -16.33
CA VAL A 208 -34.37 37.49 -15.48
C VAL A 208 -35.67 37.50 -14.68
N ASP A 209 -36.78 37.09 -15.30
CA ASP A 209 -38.09 37.09 -14.65
C ASP A 209 -38.20 35.98 -13.60
N GLU A 210 -37.62 34.80 -13.85
CA GLU A 210 -37.55 33.72 -12.86
C GLU A 210 -36.68 34.08 -11.66
N LEU A 211 -35.51 34.70 -11.90
CA LEU A 211 -34.65 35.18 -10.80
C LEU A 211 -35.37 36.26 -9.98
N ARG A 212 -36.08 37.19 -10.64
CA ARG A 212 -36.90 38.20 -9.95
C ARG A 212 -37.97 37.53 -9.09
N ALA A 213 -38.69 36.56 -9.64
CA ALA A 213 -39.72 35.82 -8.91
C ALA A 213 -39.13 35.06 -7.70
N LEU A 214 -37.97 34.42 -7.88
CA LEU A 214 -37.25 33.73 -6.81
C LEU A 214 -36.86 34.68 -5.67
N LEU A 215 -36.26 35.83 -5.98
CA LEU A 215 -35.85 36.81 -4.97
C LEU A 215 -37.07 37.42 -4.25
N GLN A 216 -38.15 37.70 -4.97
CA GLN A 216 -39.40 38.19 -4.36
C GLN A 216 -40.03 37.15 -3.43
N ALA A 217 -40.02 35.87 -3.81
CA ALA A 217 -40.51 34.78 -2.98
C ALA A 217 -39.63 34.59 -1.74
N ALA A 218 -38.31 34.56 -1.90
CA ALA A 218 -37.36 34.48 -0.79
C ALA A 218 -37.56 35.64 0.21
N ASN A 219 -37.76 36.87 -0.28
CA ASN A 219 -37.99 38.03 0.58
C ASN A 219 -39.29 37.94 1.39
N ARG A 220 -40.27 37.14 0.95
CA ARG A 220 -41.52 36.92 1.70
C ARG A 220 -41.41 35.76 2.68
N VAL A 221 -40.68 34.70 2.32
CA VAL A 221 -40.63 33.44 3.07
C VAL A 221 -39.48 33.43 4.07
N GLU A 222 -38.28 33.82 3.63
CA GLU A 222 -37.05 33.77 4.42
C GLU A 222 -36.08 34.88 3.96
N PRO A 223 -36.26 36.12 4.43
CA PRO A 223 -35.49 37.29 3.99
C PRO A 223 -33.98 37.13 4.18
N ASP A 224 -33.54 36.36 5.18
CA ASP A 224 -32.12 36.13 5.49
C ASP A 224 -31.38 35.36 4.38
N THR A 225 -32.11 34.70 3.46
CA THR A 225 -31.51 34.04 2.29
C THR A 225 -31.18 35.00 1.15
N ILE A 226 -31.72 36.23 1.16
CA ILE A 226 -31.55 37.18 0.07
C ILE A 226 -30.08 37.50 -0.24
N PRO A 227 -29.21 37.82 0.74
CA PRO A 227 -27.81 38.10 0.44
C PRO A 227 -27.13 36.94 -0.27
N MET A 228 -27.37 35.71 0.18
CA MET A 228 -26.80 34.51 -0.41
C MET A 228 -27.26 34.31 -1.86
N LEU A 229 -28.56 34.44 -2.13
CA LEU A 229 -29.12 34.28 -3.48
C LEU A 229 -28.63 35.37 -4.43
N THR A 230 -28.54 36.60 -3.95
CA THR A 230 -28.10 37.76 -4.73
C THR A 230 -26.62 37.64 -5.09
N ILE A 231 -25.78 37.26 -4.13
CA ILE A 231 -24.34 37.03 -4.37
C ILE A 231 -24.16 35.85 -5.35
N GLY A 232 -24.88 34.75 -5.18
CA GLY A 232 -24.79 33.61 -6.10
C GLY A 232 -25.22 33.95 -7.53
N ALA A 233 -26.28 34.76 -7.68
CA ALA A 233 -26.81 35.14 -8.98
C ALA A 233 -25.93 36.16 -9.72
N PHE A 234 -25.34 37.13 -9.02
CA PHE A 234 -24.65 38.26 -9.65
C PHE A 234 -23.11 38.21 -9.55
N ALA A 235 -22.55 37.58 -8.52
CA ALA A 235 -21.09 37.47 -8.34
C ALA A 235 -20.52 36.12 -8.81
N GLY A 236 -21.37 35.15 -9.17
CA GLY A 236 -20.94 33.85 -9.68
C GLY A 236 -20.18 32.98 -8.66
N LEU A 237 -20.31 33.29 -7.37
CA LEU A 237 -19.66 32.55 -6.29
C LEU A 237 -20.36 31.21 -6.04
N ARG A 238 -19.58 30.18 -5.69
CA ARG A 238 -20.16 28.87 -5.37
C ARG A 238 -20.87 28.94 -4.02
N ASP A 239 -21.94 28.15 -3.89
CA ASP A 239 -22.70 27.98 -2.64
C ASP A 239 -21.80 27.78 -1.40
N ALA A 240 -20.76 26.94 -1.51
CA ALA A 240 -19.83 26.69 -0.42
C ALA A 240 -18.91 27.90 -0.09
N GLU A 241 -18.58 28.74 -1.08
CA GLU A 241 -17.80 29.96 -0.88
C GLU A 241 -18.66 30.99 -0.14
N ILE A 242 -19.91 31.18 -0.59
CA ILE A 242 -20.88 32.11 0.04
C ILE A 242 -21.17 31.73 1.48
N LYS A 243 -21.43 30.44 1.76
CA LYS A 243 -21.71 29.95 3.12
C LYS A 243 -20.55 30.09 4.10
N ARG A 244 -19.33 30.31 3.61
CA ARG A 244 -18.13 30.52 4.43
C ARG A 244 -17.67 31.97 4.42
N ALA A 245 -18.27 32.83 3.60
CA ALA A 245 -17.95 34.23 3.53
C ALA A 245 -18.38 34.93 4.83
N ASP A 246 -17.59 35.91 5.24
CA ASP A 246 -17.92 36.81 6.35
C ASP A 246 -18.26 38.20 5.81
N TRP A 247 -19.10 38.96 6.51
CA TRP A 247 -19.46 40.32 6.08
C TRP A 247 -18.26 41.27 6.01
N SER A 248 -17.18 41.01 6.77
CA SER A 248 -15.92 41.75 6.64
C SER A 248 -15.21 41.56 5.29
N GLU A 249 -15.61 40.55 4.51
CA GLU A 249 -15.06 40.25 3.18
C GLU A 249 -15.88 40.90 2.04
N VAL A 250 -16.95 41.63 2.37
CA VAL A 250 -17.84 42.31 1.43
C VAL A 250 -17.65 43.83 1.53
N ASP A 251 -16.94 44.43 0.58
CA ASP A 251 -16.80 45.88 0.47
C ASP A 251 -17.83 46.40 -0.55
N LEU A 252 -19.01 46.76 -0.06
CA LEU A 252 -20.08 47.30 -0.89
C LEU A 252 -19.72 48.69 -1.46
N ALA A 253 -18.87 49.46 -0.79
CA ALA A 253 -18.47 50.79 -1.25
C ALA A 253 -17.54 50.70 -2.47
N ARG A 254 -16.66 49.68 -2.49
CA ARG A 254 -15.77 49.40 -3.61
C ARG A 254 -16.32 48.38 -4.61
N GLY A 255 -17.45 47.73 -4.29
CA GLY A 255 -18.10 46.76 -5.15
C GLY A 255 -17.32 45.46 -5.33
N HIS A 256 -16.58 45.00 -4.31
CA HIS A 256 -15.83 43.74 -4.37
C HIS A 256 -16.13 42.80 -3.21
N ILE A 257 -15.98 41.50 -3.47
CA ILE A 257 -16.07 40.42 -2.48
C ILE A 257 -14.74 39.66 -2.49
N GLU A 258 -14.05 39.58 -1.35
CA GLU A 258 -12.76 38.89 -1.24
C GLU A 258 -12.94 37.44 -0.74
N ILE A 259 -12.71 36.45 -1.61
CA ILE A 259 -12.73 35.04 -1.21
C ILE A 259 -11.31 34.55 -0.97
N LYS A 260 -10.98 34.25 0.29
CA LYS A 260 -9.66 33.75 0.69
C LYS A 260 -9.49 32.28 0.32
N ALA A 261 -8.32 31.92 -0.21
CA ALA A 261 -7.99 30.57 -0.67
C ALA A 261 -8.08 29.45 0.39
N ALA A 262 -8.12 29.80 1.68
CA ALA A 262 -8.29 28.86 2.78
C ALA A 262 -9.75 28.40 3.00
N LYS A 263 -10.70 28.97 2.25
CA LYS A 263 -12.12 28.63 2.32
C LYS A 263 -12.49 27.67 1.19
#